data_AF-A0A1V4I608-F1
#
_entry.id   AF-A0A1V4I608-F1
#
_cell.length_a   1.000
_cell.length_b   1.000
_cell.length_c   1.000
_cell.angle_alpha   90.00
_cell.angle_beta   90.00
_cell.angle_gamma   90.00
#
_symmetry.space_group_name_H-M   'P 1'
#
loop_
_entity.id
_entity.type
_entity.pdbx_description
1 polymer ?
#
loop_
_entity_poly.entity_id
_entity_poly.type
_entity_poly.pdbx_seq_one_letter_code
_entity_poly.pdbx_strand_id
1 'polypeptide(L)'
;MKIAVGNSRMDKKWKNKDISWEDFCARVKTTQRTTETVEEYRKLKRGQQDDIKDVGGFVGGHLKGGRRKKGNVLCRSLLTLDMDYGRPDIWEQISMLFDFKCCVYSTHKHTPENPRLRLIVPLAREISEEEYAAVGRMVAKEIGIDLFDDTTYEAHRLMYWPSTSSNGEFVINVKVILYDYANIFMYSFARFLY
;
A
#
# COMPACT_ATOMS: atom_id res chain seq x y z
N MET A 1 14.94 2.77 -1.96
CA MET A 1 14.00 2.48 -0.85
C MET A 1 14.15 1.03 -0.42
N LYS A 2 13.90 0.73 0.85
CA LYS A 2 14.05 -0.61 1.45
C LYS A 2 12.71 -1.36 1.49
N ILE A 3 12.66 -2.56 0.94
CA ILE A 3 11.49 -3.45 1.06
C ILE A 3 11.89 -4.89 1.40
N ALA A 4 10.97 -5.64 2.01
CA ALA A 4 11.12 -7.07 2.20
C ALA A 4 10.04 -7.78 1.40
N VAL A 5 10.41 -8.75 0.57
CA VAL A 5 9.47 -9.46 -0.32
C VAL A 5 9.26 -10.91 0.10
N GLY A 6 8.03 -11.39 -0.11
CA GLY A 6 7.62 -12.77 0.09
C GLY A 6 6.77 -13.24 -1.08
N ASN A 7 6.79 -14.55 -1.32
CA ASN A 7 5.97 -15.23 -2.33
C ASN A 7 4.58 -15.59 -1.78
N SER A 8 4.42 -15.63 -0.46
CA SER A 8 3.14 -15.86 0.21
C SER A 8 3.04 -15.10 1.52
N ARG A 9 1.81 -14.76 1.94
CA ARG A 9 1.49 -14.28 3.30
C ARG A 9 1.99 -15.23 4.40
N MET A 10 2.11 -16.51 4.08
CA MET A 10 2.53 -17.60 4.98
C MET A 10 4.05 -17.75 5.07
N ASP A 11 4.82 -17.00 4.28
CA ASP A 11 6.28 -17.09 4.29
C ASP A 11 6.86 -16.73 5.66
N LYS A 12 7.69 -17.65 6.17
CA LYS A 12 8.45 -17.44 7.41
C LYS A 12 9.71 -16.60 7.19
N LYS A 13 10.24 -16.58 5.96
CA LYS A 13 11.47 -15.90 5.58
C LYS A 13 11.23 -15.01 4.36
N TRP A 14 11.30 -13.71 4.61
CA TRP A 14 11.16 -12.63 3.66
C TRP A 14 12.55 -12.15 3.24
N LYS A 15 12.70 -11.77 1.98
CA LYS A 15 13.97 -11.30 1.41
C LYS A 15 14.02 -9.78 1.45
N ASN A 16 14.88 -9.22 2.29
CA ASN A 16 15.21 -7.80 2.25
C ASN A 16 15.92 -7.47 0.93
N LYS A 17 15.53 -6.37 0.29
CA LYS A 17 16.18 -5.81 -0.89
C LYS A 17 15.95 -4.31 -0.96
N ASP A 18 16.70 -3.65 -1.84
CA ASP A 18 16.47 -2.26 -2.20
C ASP A 18 15.77 -2.18 -3.57
N ILE A 19 14.95 -1.15 -3.74
CA ILE A 19 14.20 -0.87 -4.96
C ILE A 19 14.08 0.64 -5.16
N SER A 20 14.13 1.12 -6.40
CA SER A 20 13.81 2.52 -6.74
C SER A 20 12.29 2.75 -6.66
N TRP A 21 11.86 4.01 -6.59
CA TRP A 21 10.43 4.33 -6.61
C TRP A 21 9.80 3.98 -7.97
N GLU A 22 10.58 4.20 -9.04
CA GLU A 22 10.23 3.93 -10.42
C GLU A 22 10.03 2.42 -10.64
N ASP A 23 10.95 1.59 -10.16
CA ASP A 23 10.84 0.12 -10.26
C ASP A 23 9.69 -0.41 -9.40
N PHE A 24 9.46 0.19 -8.23
CA PHE A 24 8.31 -0.17 -7.39
C PHE A 24 7.00 0.13 -8.13
N CYS A 25 6.85 1.33 -8.70
CA CYS A 25 5.70 1.71 -9.50
C CYS A 25 5.55 0.80 -10.72
N ALA A 26 6.64 0.51 -11.43
CA ALA A 26 6.64 -0.42 -12.56
C ALA A 26 6.15 -1.81 -12.16
N ARG A 27 6.55 -2.31 -10.98
CA ARG A 27 6.10 -3.61 -10.46
C ARG A 27 4.61 -3.67 -10.18
N VAL A 28 4.02 -2.59 -9.64
CA VAL A 28 2.60 -2.55 -9.29
C VAL A 28 1.69 -2.14 -10.45
N LYS A 29 2.22 -1.58 -11.55
CA LYS A 29 1.47 -1.25 -12.78
C LYS A 29 0.79 -2.44 -13.45
N THR A 30 1.25 -3.66 -13.18
CA THR A 30 0.67 -4.88 -13.75
C THR A 30 0.10 -5.75 -12.66
N THR A 31 -1.19 -6.07 -12.78
CA THR A 31 -1.88 -7.00 -11.89
C THR A 31 -1.76 -8.45 -12.38
N GLN A 32 -1.72 -9.39 -11.44
CA GLN A 32 -1.91 -10.81 -11.78
C GLN A 32 -3.40 -11.13 -11.89
N ARG A 33 -3.83 -11.56 -13.07
CA ARG A 33 -5.19 -12.02 -13.30
C ARG A 33 -5.37 -13.45 -12.78
N THR A 34 -6.39 -13.64 -11.96
CA THR A 34 -6.82 -14.95 -11.45
C THR A 34 -7.99 -15.47 -12.29
N THR A 35 -8.33 -16.75 -12.15
CA THR A 35 -9.26 -17.44 -13.05
C THR A 35 -10.73 -17.16 -12.73
N GLU A 36 -11.04 -16.98 -11.45
CA GLU A 36 -12.40 -16.71 -10.99
C GLU A 36 -12.86 -15.30 -11.37
N THR A 37 -14.17 -15.15 -11.48
CA THR A 37 -14.86 -13.86 -11.61
C THR A 37 -14.99 -13.17 -10.26
N VAL A 38 -15.28 -11.86 -10.27
CA VAL A 38 -15.55 -11.07 -9.05
C VAL A 38 -16.72 -11.69 -8.26
N GLU A 39 -17.74 -12.17 -8.95
CA GLU A 39 -18.93 -12.80 -8.37
C GLU A 39 -18.60 -14.13 -7.69
N GLU A 40 -17.77 -14.95 -8.33
CA GLU A 40 -17.29 -16.21 -7.75
C GLU A 40 -16.40 -15.96 -6.54
N TYR A 41 -15.44 -15.03 -6.66
CA TYR A 41 -14.54 -14.67 -5.57
C TYR A 41 -15.30 -14.23 -4.33
N ARG A 42 -16.36 -13.42 -4.48
CA ARG A 42 -17.18 -12.93 -3.37
C ARG A 42 -17.93 -14.03 -2.62
N LYS A 43 -18.27 -15.14 -3.30
CA LYS A 43 -18.96 -16.30 -2.68
C LYS A 43 -18.02 -17.21 -1.90
N LEU A 44 -16.71 -17.10 -2.11
CA LEU A 44 -15.72 -17.92 -1.43
C LEU A 44 -15.58 -17.56 0.05
N LYS A 45 -15.17 -18.55 0.86
CA LYS A 45 -14.81 -18.31 2.26
C LYS A 45 -13.56 -17.43 2.36
N ARG A 46 -13.43 -16.67 3.44
CA ARG A 46 -12.28 -15.76 3.67
C ARG A 46 -10.92 -16.42 3.45
N GLY A 47 -10.73 -17.67 3.90
CA GLY A 47 -9.47 -18.40 3.68
C GLY A 47 -9.14 -18.57 2.20
N GLN A 48 -10.11 -19.04 1.41
CA GLN A 48 -9.95 -19.21 -0.04
C GLN A 48 -9.73 -17.88 -0.77
N GLN A 49 -10.44 -16.82 -0.35
CA GLN A 49 -10.23 -15.46 -0.88
C GLN A 49 -8.80 -14.98 -0.62
N ASP A 50 -8.29 -15.23 0.59
CA ASP A 50 -6.94 -14.86 0.95
C ASP A 50 -5.90 -15.68 0.18
N ASP A 51 -6.16 -16.96 -0.08
CA ASP A 51 -5.23 -17.82 -0.82
C ASP A 51 -5.17 -17.44 -2.31
N ILE A 52 -6.31 -17.09 -2.92
CA ILE A 52 -6.37 -16.63 -4.32
C ILE A 52 -5.67 -15.29 -4.52
N LYS A 53 -5.89 -14.32 -3.61
CA LYS A 53 -5.30 -12.99 -3.76
C LYS A 53 -3.80 -12.97 -3.44
N ASP A 54 -3.29 -14.02 -2.78
CA ASP A 54 -1.90 -14.16 -2.35
C ASP A 54 -0.99 -14.54 -3.52
N VAL A 55 -0.65 -13.52 -4.30
CA VAL A 55 0.34 -13.58 -5.38
C VAL A 55 1.72 -13.10 -4.90
N GLY A 56 1.97 -13.29 -3.61
CA GLY A 56 3.07 -12.68 -2.86
C GLY A 56 2.82 -11.23 -2.50
N GLY A 57 3.81 -10.63 -1.83
CA GLY A 57 3.70 -9.27 -1.35
C GLY A 57 4.99 -8.69 -0.85
N PHE A 58 4.88 -7.55 -0.18
CA PHE A 58 5.99 -6.83 0.39
C PHE A 58 5.65 -6.21 1.75
N VAL A 59 6.67 -5.99 2.55
CA VAL A 59 6.67 -5.03 3.65
C VAL A 59 7.49 -3.83 3.17
N GLY A 60 7.01 -2.62 3.39
CA GLY A 60 7.65 -1.37 2.97
C GLY A 60 8.88 -0.98 3.79
N GLY A 61 9.75 -1.95 4.10
CA GLY A 61 10.88 -1.82 5.00
C GLY A 61 11.72 -3.10 5.07
N HIS A 62 12.82 -3.09 5.83
CA HIS A 62 13.63 -4.30 6.08
C HIS A 62 13.21 -4.99 7.38
N LEU A 63 13.37 -6.31 7.39
CA LEU A 63 13.00 -7.16 8.52
C LEU A 63 14.24 -7.82 9.15
N LYS A 64 14.33 -7.81 10.48
CA LYS A 64 15.37 -8.48 11.26
C LYS A 64 15.28 -9.99 11.02
N GLY A 65 16.36 -10.55 10.49
CA GLY A 65 16.43 -11.97 10.13
C GLY A 65 15.41 -12.39 9.05
N GLY A 66 14.87 -11.44 8.28
CA GLY A 66 13.86 -11.71 7.26
C GLY A 66 12.53 -12.21 7.85
N ARG A 67 12.22 -11.94 9.12
CA ARG A 67 11.00 -12.47 9.76
C ARG A 67 9.99 -11.36 9.99
N ARG A 68 8.81 -11.49 9.38
CA ARG A 68 7.69 -10.56 9.51
C ARG A 68 6.92 -10.83 10.82
N LYS A 69 7.19 -10.03 11.84
CA LYS A 69 6.45 -9.99 13.13
C LYS A 69 6.68 -8.64 13.82
N LYS A 70 5.84 -8.30 14.79
CA LYS A 70 6.03 -7.13 15.66
C LYS A 70 7.44 -7.13 16.29
N GLY A 71 8.10 -5.99 16.33
CA GLY A 71 9.45 -5.82 16.87
C GLY A 71 10.59 -6.33 15.97
N ASN A 72 10.27 -6.86 14.79
CA ASN A 72 11.27 -7.29 13.81
C ASN A 72 11.37 -6.35 12.61
N VAL A 73 10.63 -5.25 12.58
CA VAL A 73 10.75 -4.24 11.52
C VAL A 73 11.95 -3.36 11.86
N LEU A 74 13.01 -3.45 11.06
CA LEU A 74 14.22 -2.65 11.29
C LEU A 74 13.97 -1.18 10.93
N CYS A 75 13.21 -0.95 9.87
CA CYS A 75 12.79 0.37 9.43
C CYS A 75 11.62 0.24 8.46
N ARG A 76 10.95 1.37 8.19
CA ARG A 76 10.00 1.57 7.11
C ARG A 76 10.51 2.67 6.20
N SER A 77 10.50 2.41 4.90
CA SER A 77 10.82 3.40 3.85
C SER A 77 9.60 3.75 2.98
N LEU A 78 8.48 3.07 3.19
CA LEU A 78 7.18 3.35 2.58
C LEU A 78 6.09 3.37 3.66
N LEU A 79 5.17 4.33 3.57
CA LEU A 79 3.80 4.13 4.09
C LEU A 79 3.04 3.22 3.15
N THR A 80 2.32 2.27 3.74
CA THR A 80 1.48 1.34 2.98
C THR A 80 0.14 1.27 3.69
N LEU A 81 -0.87 1.93 3.14
CA LEU A 81 -2.18 2.07 3.76
C LEU A 81 -3.25 1.29 2.96
N ASP A 82 -3.94 0.35 3.61
CA ASP A 82 -5.04 -0.43 3.03
C ASP A 82 -6.33 0.36 3.20
N MET A 83 -6.87 0.87 2.09
CA MET A 83 -8.09 1.66 2.04
C MET A 83 -9.27 0.75 1.67
N ASP A 84 -10.03 0.36 2.67
CA ASP A 84 -11.12 -0.61 2.54
C ASP A 84 -12.48 0.04 2.28
N TYR A 85 -12.61 1.34 2.57
CA TYR A 85 -13.86 2.09 2.46
C TYR A 85 -13.69 3.34 1.58
N GLY A 86 -12.89 3.22 0.50
CA GLY A 86 -12.66 4.30 -0.45
C GLY A 86 -13.95 4.78 -1.13
N ARG A 87 -13.90 6.01 -1.65
CA ARG A 87 -14.99 6.62 -2.43
C ARG A 87 -14.59 6.68 -3.92
N PRO A 88 -15.55 6.73 -4.86
CA PRO A 88 -15.25 6.81 -6.29
C PRO A 88 -14.31 7.97 -6.67
N ASP A 89 -14.38 9.08 -5.95
CA ASP A 89 -13.59 10.31 -6.18
C ASP A 89 -12.30 10.40 -5.35
N ILE A 90 -11.91 9.33 -4.66
CA ILE A 90 -10.81 9.40 -3.68
C ILE A 90 -9.46 9.67 -4.33
N TRP A 91 -9.26 9.22 -5.56
CA TRP A 91 -8.01 9.48 -6.27
C TRP A 91 -7.90 10.95 -6.66
N GLU A 92 -8.98 11.53 -7.18
CA GLU A 92 -9.07 12.94 -7.54
C GLU A 92 -8.77 13.80 -6.31
N GLN A 93 -9.41 13.51 -5.18
CA GLN A 93 -9.15 14.18 -3.90
C GLN A 93 -7.68 14.05 -3.46
N ILE A 94 -7.11 12.83 -3.48
CA ILE A 94 -5.70 12.62 -3.11
C ILE A 94 -4.78 13.44 -4.02
N SER A 95 -5.02 13.39 -5.32
CA SER A 95 -4.18 14.04 -6.33
C SER A 95 -4.25 15.56 -6.28
N MET A 96 -5.40 16.14 -5.91
CA MET A 96 -5.61 17.59 -5.86
C MET A 96 -5.22 18.20 -4.51
N LEU A 97 -5.45 17.51 -3.40
CA LEU A 97 -5.34 18.09 -2.06
C LEU A 97 -4.00 17.83 -1.36
N PHE A 98 -3.22 16.83 -1.82
CA PHE A 98 -2.01 16.42 -1.10
C PHE A 98 -0.76 16.42 -1.97
N ASP A 99 0.23 17.21 -1.59
CA ASP A 99 1.49 17.36 -2.34
C ASP A 99 2.57 16.38 -1.87
N PHE A 100 2.30 15.10 -2.02
CA PHE A 100 3.31 14.04 -1.91
C PHE A 100 3.27 13.12 -3.14
N LYS A 101 4.40 12.50 -3.45
CA LYS A 101 4.50 11.41 -4.41
C LYS A 101 3.77 10.20 -3.84
N CYS A 102 2.95 9.54 -4.63
CA CYS A 102 2.33 8.30 -4.21
C CYS A 102 1.89 7.45 -5.39
N CYS A 103 1.58 6.19 -5.13
CA CYS A 103 0.76 5.39 -6.02
C CYS A 103 -0.41 4.79 -5.28
N VAL A 104 -1.51 4.63 -5.99
CA VAL A 104 -2.66 3.83 -5.56
C VAL A 104 -2.84 2.68 -6.51
N TYR A 105 -3.13 1.50 -5.98
CA TYR A 105 -3.55 0.36 -6.81
C TYR A 105 -4.67 -0.43 -6.13
N SER A 106 -5.53 -1.03 -6.93
CA SER A 106 -6.70 -1.73 -6.41
C SER A 106 -6.35 -3.01 -5.65
N THR A 107 -7.16 -3.32 -4.63
CA THR A 107 -7.17 -4.64 -4.00
C THR A 107 -7.99 -5.61 -4.86
N HIS A 108 -7.85 -6.91 -4.58
CA HIS A 108 -8.63 -7.95 -5.26
C HIS A 108 -10.15 -7.80 -5.12
N LYS A 109 -10.63 -7.09 -4.08
CA LYS A 109 -12.05 -6.86 -3.81
C LYS A 109 -12.59 -5.55 -4.38
N HIS A 110 -11.78 -4.80 -5.11
CA HIS A 110 -12.16 -3.53 -5.70
C HIS A 110 -13.31 -3.69 -6.70
N THR A 111 -14.24 -2.75 -6.66
CA THR A 111 -15.21 -2.47 -7.73
C THR A 111 -15.40 -0.95 -7.85
N PRO A 112 -15.86 -0.43 -8.99
CA PRO A 112 -16.12 1.00 -9.17
C PRO A 112 -17.04 1.61 -8.10
N GLU A 113 -18.06 0.86 -7.66
CA GLU A 113 -19.03 1.31 -6.65
C GLU A 113 -18.48 1.22 -5.23
N ASN A 114 -17.47 0.37 -5.00
CA ASN A 114 -16.85 0.16 -3.69
C ASN A 114 -15.32 0.13 -3.84
N PRO A 115 -14.68 1.30 -4.06
CA PRO A 115 -13.24 1.35 -4.28
C PRO A 115 -12.46 0.86 -3.06
N ARG A 116 -11.73 -0.25 -3.25
CA ARG A 116 -10.76 -0.76 -2.29
C ARG A 116 -9.37 -0.65 -2.86
N LEU A 117 -8.53 0.21 -2.27
CA LEU A 117 -7.25 0.63 -2.83
C LEU A 117 -6.14 0.44 -1.81
N ARG A 118 -4.89 0.42 -2.27
CA ARG A 118 -3.70 0.55 -1.43
C ARG A 118 -2.98 1.82 -1.78
N LEU A 119 -2.86 2.72 -0.80
CA LEU A 119 -2.08 3.95 -0.94
C LEU A 119 -0.64 3.67 -0.49
N ILE A 120 0.30 3.84 -1.40
CA ILE A 120 1.73 3.72 -1.13
C ILE A 120 2.39 5.09 -1.26
N VAL A 121 3.09 5.49 -0.21
CA VAL A 121 3.79 6.78 -0.16
C VAL A 121 5.25 6.52 0.20
N PRO A 122 6.23 6.89 -0.64
CA PRO A 122 7.63 6.83 -0.29
C PRO A 122 7.96 7.85 0.80
N LEU A 123 8.70 7.42 1.81
CA LEU A 123 9.09 8.26 2.95
C LEU A 123 10.42 8.97 2.67
N ALA A 124 10.50 10.26 2.99
CA ALA A 124 11.69 11.12 2.85
C ALA A 124 12.93 10.56 3.58
N ARG A 125 12.70 9.76 4.62
CA ARG A 125 13.73 9.01 5.34
C ARG A 125 13.16 7.71 5.86
N GLU A 126 14.05 6.81 6.25
CA GLU A 126 13.66 5.64 7.04
C GLU A 126 13.10 6.08 8.39
N ILE A 127 12.01 5.42 8.80
CA ILE A 127 11.37 5.63 10.09
C ILE A 127 11.27 4.31 10.86
N SER A 128 11.22 4.39 12.18
CA SER A 128 11.05 3.27 13.08
C SER A 128 9.64 2.65 13.01
N GLU A 129 9.47 1.47 13.64
CA GLU A 129 8.15 0.82 13.80
C GLU A 129 7.15 1.71 14.56
N GLU A 130 7.62 2.49 15.54
CA GLU A 130 6.79 3.42 16.32
C GLU A 130 6.39 4.66 15.50
N GLU A 131 7.35 5.28 14.81
CA GLU A 131 7.09 6.41 13.92
C GLU A 131 6.12 6.03 12.80
N TYR A 132 6.22 4.82 12.25
CA TYR A 132 5.32 4.35 11.19
C TYR A 132 3.84 4.43 11.58
N ALA A 133 3.51 3.99 12.80
CA ALA A 133 2.12 4.04 13.27
C ALA A 133 1.64 5.49 13.41
N ALA A 134 2.47 6.37 13.96
CA ALA A 134 2.14 7.79 14.15
C ALA A 134 1.97 8.52 12.80
N VAL A 135 2.93 8.34 11.88
CA VAL A 135 2.90 8.95 10.55
C VAL A 135 1.71 8.40 9.75
N GLY A 136 1.47 7.09 9.78
CA GLY A 136 0.34 6.47 9.09
C GLY A 136 -1.01 7.01 9.55
N ARG A 137 -1.24 7.12 10.87
CA ARG A 137 -2.49 7.67 11.42
C ARG A 137 -2.67 9.15 11.08
N MET A 138 -1.58 9.92 11.06
CA MET A 138 -1.62 11.33 10.71
C MET A 138 -1.99 11.52 9.23
N VAL A 139 -1.35 10.79 8.31
CA VAL A 139 -1.73 10.82 6.89
C VAL A 139 -3.17 10.36 6.68
N ALA A 140 -3.58 9.27 7.35
CA ALA A 140 -4.94 8.78 7.28
C ALA A 140 -5.95 9.80 7.83
N LYS A 141 -5.65 10.49 8.93
CA LYS A 141 -6.51 11.54 9.49
C LYS A 141 -6.79 12.66 8.49
N GLU A 142 -5.77 13.10 7.76
CA GLU A 142 -5.90 14.19 6.79
C GLU A 142 -6.71 13.77 5.56
N ILE A 143 -6.57 12.52 5.10
CA ILE A 143 -7.34 11.97 3.97
C ILE A 143 -8.78 11.60 4.39
N GLY A 144 -8.95 11.10 5.61
CA GLY A 144 -10.17 10.50 6.14
C GLY A 144 -9.84 9.16 6.79
N ILE A 145 -9.64 9.15 8.10
CA ILE A 145 -9.08 7.99 8.82
C ILE A 145 -9.97 6.74 8.70
N ASP A 146 -11.29 6.94 8.68
CA ASP A 146 -12.30 5.88 8.57
C ASP A 146 -12.32 5.18 7.20
N LEU A 147 -11.58 5.71 6.21
CA LEU A 147 -11.43 5.07 4.91
C LEU A 147 -10.48 3.87 4.95
N PHE A 148 -9.63 3.78 5.98
CA PHE A 148 -8.53 2.83 6.09
C PHE A 148 -8.81 1.71 7.09
N ASP A 149 -8.31 0.51 6.80
CA ASP A 149 -8.34 -0.61 7.72
C ASP A 149 -7.52 -0.33 8.99
N ASP A 150 -8.09 -0.59 10.17
CA ASP A 150 -7.50 -0.27 11.49
C ASP A 150 -6.11 -0.88 11.72
N THR A 151 -5.84 -2.00 11.04
CA THR A 151 -4.59 -2.76 11.22
C THR A 151 -3.51 -2.32 10.23
N THR A 152 -3.80 -1.40 9.31
CA THR A 152 -2.81 -0.90 8.34
C THR A 152 -1.64 -0.14 8.96
N TYR A 153 -1.81 0.35 10.20
CA TYR A 153 -0.80 1.08 10.97
C TYR A 153 0.22 0.17 11.66
N GLU A 154 0.08 -1.15 11.54
CA GLU A 154 1.08 -2.10 12.02
C GLU A 154 2.29 -2.13 11.08
N ALA A 155 3.48 -1.76 11.57
CA ALA A 155 4.67 -1.66 10.71
C ALA A 155 5.07 -2.99 10.03
N HIS A 156 4.73 -4.12 10.65
CA HIS A 156 5.02 -5.47 10.15
C HIS A 156 3.94 -6.01 9.18
N ARG A 157 2.91 -5.21 8.88
CA ARG A 157 1.88 -5.54 7.90
C ARG A 157 2.50 -5.67 6.51
N LEU A 158 2.11 -6.73 5.80
CA LEU A 158 2.43 -6.89 4.38
C LEU A 158 1.33 -6.24 3.53
N MET A 159 1.71 -5.77 2.35
CA MET A 159 0.78 -5.51 1.25
C MET A 159 0.96 -6.54 0.17
N TYR A 160 -0.14 -7.08 -0.32
CA TYR A 160 -0.12 -7.97 -1.48
C TYR A 160 0.30 -7.19 -2.72
N TRP A 161 1.03 -7.87 -3.59
CA TRP A 161 1.13 -7.43 -4.98
C TRP A 161 -0.27 -7.41 -5.61
N PRO A 162 -0.50 -6.58 -6.64
CA PRO A 162 -1.82 -6.48 -7.25
C PRO A 162 -2.24 -7.82 -7.87
N SER A 163 -3.42 -8.28 -7.51
CA SER A 163 -4.14 -9.38 -8.15
C SER A 163 -5.58 -8.94 -8.40
N THR A 164 -6.18 -9.42 -9.48
CA THR A 164 -7.54 -9.06 -9.89
C THR A 164 -8.23 -10.27 -10.51
N SER A 165 -9.49 -10.50 -10.15
CA SER A 165 -10.35 -11.49 -10.79
C SER A 165 -10.38 -11.31 -12.32
N SER A 166 -10.73 -12.37 -13.06
CA SER A 166 -10.67 -12.43 -14.52
C SER A 166 -11.47 -11.31 -15.20
N ASN A 167 -12.65 -10.97 -14.67
CA ASN A 167 -13.53 -9.90 -15.13
C ASN A 167 -13.48 -8.62 -14.26
N GLY A 168 -12.56 -8.54 -13.29
CA GLY A 168 -12.50 -7.39 -12.38
C GLY A 168 -11.84 -6.16 -12.99
N GLU A 169 -12.13 -4.97 -12.46
CA GLU A 169 -11.42 -3.76 -12.84
C GLU A 169 -10.12 -3.62 -12.05
N PHE A 170 -9.02 -3.35 -12.76
CA PHE A 170 -7.75 -3.03 -12.13
C PHE A 170 -7.48 -1.54 -12.25
N VAL A 171 -7.39 -0.87 -11.11
CA VAL A 171 -7.09 0.56 -11.02
C VAL A 171 -5.65 0.73 -10.57
N ILE A 172 -4.90 1.58 -11.27
CA ILE A 172 -3.62 2.08 -10.80
C ILE A 172 -3.45 3.54 -11.20
N ASN A 173 -3.08 4.36 -10.23
CA ASN A 173 -2.66 5.74 -10.49
C ASN A 173 -1.36 6.05 -9.76
N VAL A 174 -0.54 6.90 -10.37
CA VAL A 174 0.76 7.32 -9.83
C VAL A 174 0.80 8.84 -9.88
N LYS A 175 1.01 9.47 -8.73
CA LYS A 175 1.28 10.90 -8.62
C LYS A 175 2.79 11.09 -8.56
N VAL A 176 3.31 11.84 -9.52
CA VAL A 176 4.68 12.36 -9.55
C VAL A 176 4.61 13.86 -9.33
N ILE A 177 5.51 14.40 -8.51
CA ILE A 177 5.66 15.84 -8.34
C ILE A 177 6.72 16.30 -9.35
N LEU A 178 6.29 17.10 -10.34
CA LEU A 178 7.14 17.47 -11.48
C LEU A 178 8.06 18.67 -11.22
N TYR A 179 7.84 19.47 -10.17
CA TYR A 179 8.68 20.63 -9.85
C TYR A 179 8.72 20.95 -8.36
N ASP A 180 9.89 21.40 -7.89
CA ASP A 180 10.21 21.79 -6.50
C ASP A 180 9.62 23.17 -6.12
N TYR A 181 8.41 23.49 -6.57
CA TYR A 181 7.68 24.69 -6.16
C TYR A 181 6.77 24.40 -4.96
N ALA A 182 7.28 23.72 -3.95
CA ALA A 182 6.55 23.54 -2.69
C ALA A 182 6.82 24.74 -1.76
N ASN A 183 6.23 25.88 -2.09
CA ASN A 183 6.06 26.97 -1.13
C ASN A 183 4.56 27.17 -0.87
N ILE A 184 4.22 27.17 0.43
CA ILE A 184 2.95 27.57 1.05
C ILE A 184 1.87 26.48 1.08
N PHE A 185 2.10 25.43 1.87
CA PHE A 185 1.18 24.89 2.89
C PHE A 185 1.95 23.80 3.65
N MET A 186 2.76 24.22 4.63
CA MET A 186 3.50 23.27 5.48
C MET A 186 2.53 22.57 6.43
N TYR A 187 2.00 21.44 6.00
CA TYR A 187 1.51 20.46 6.95
C TYR A 187 2.71 19.88 7.72
N SER A 188 2.60 19.79 9.04
CA SER A 188 3.66 19.28 9.94
C SER A 188 4.27 17.93 9.50
N PHE A 189 3.51 17.13 8.74
CA PHE A 189 3.94 15.81 8.29
C PHE A 189 4.67 15.78 6.95
N ALA A 190 4.60 16.83 6.13
CA ALA A 190 5.22 16.85 4.81
C ALA A 190 6.73 16.54 4.87
N ARG A 191 7.40 16.87 5.99
CA ARG A 191 8.81 16.54 6.24
C ARG A 191 9.15 15.04 6.21
N PHE A 192 8.15 14.15 6.27
CA PHE A 192 8.33 12.71 6.25
C PHE A 192 8.06 12.09 4.87
N LEU A 193 7.50 12.82 3.92
CA LEU A 193 7.05 12.30 2.62
C LEU A 193 7.88 12.93 1.47
N TYR A 194 8.05 12.21 0.37
CA TYR A 194 8.73 12.68 -0.85
C TYR A 194 7.78 13.26 -1.89
#